data_AF-A0A7J7N0L6-F1
#
_entry.id   AF-A0A7J7N0L6-F1
#
_cell.length_a   1.000
_cell.length_b   1.000
_cell.length_c   1.000
_cell.angle_alpha   90.00
_cell.angle_beta   90.00
_cell.angle_gamma   90.00
#
_symmetry.space_group_name_H-M   'P 1'
#
loop_
_entity.id
_entity.type
_entity.pdbx_description
1 polymer ?
#
loop_
_entity_poly.entity_id
_entity_poly.type
_entity_poly.pdbx_seq_one_letter_code
_entity_poly.pdbx_strand_id
1 'polypeptide(L)'
;REKKILELAKGFRGRTKNCIRIARERVEKALQYSYKDRRNKKRDMRSLWIEKINAGTRIHGVSFQIIILLLLFFTNAQLLGSLK
;
A
#
# COMPACT_ATOMS: atom_id res chain seq x y z
N ARG A 1 -29.06 9.77 12.72
CA ARG A 1 -28.03 9.64 11.64
C ARG A 1 -26.79 10.47 11.91
N GLU A 2 -26.91 11.67 12.48
CA GLU A 2 -25.77 12.59 12.69
C GLU A 2 -24.73 12.08 13.70
N LYS A 3 -25.16 11.40 14.77
CA LYS A 3 -24.27 10.79 15.77
C LYS A 3 -23.28 9.78 15.13
N LYS A 4 -23.72 8.94 14.19
CA LYS A 4 -22.85 7.98 13.47
C LYS A 4 -21.74 8.66 12.67
N ILE A 5 -22.03 9.81 12.06
CA ILE A 5 -21.05 10.55 11.25
C ILE A 5 -20.04 11.25 12.17
N LEU A 6 -20.50 11.79 13.30
CA LEU A 6 -19.62 12.36 14.30
C LEU A 6 -18.72 11.30 14.96
N GLU A 7 -19.22 10.08 15.16
CA GLU A 7 -18.42 8.93 15.61
C GLU A 7 -17.28 8.59 14.65
N LEU A 8 -17.58 8.50 13.35
CA LEU A 8 -16.56 8.33 12.31
C LEU A 8 -15.61 9.53 12.24
N ALA A 9 -16.08 10.73 12.61
CA ALA A 9 -15.29 11.96 12.59
C ALA A 9 -14.47 12.22 13.87
N LYS A 10 -14.54 11.37 14.91
CA LYS A 10 -13.89 11.60 16.22
C LYS A 10 -12.37 11.81 16.13
N GLY A 11 -11.70 11.19 15.15
CA GLY A 11 -10.26 11.32 14.92
C GLY A 11 -9.84 12.54 14.09
N PHE A 12 -10.78 13.32 13.56
CA PHE A 12 -10.44 14.44 12.68
C PHE A 12 -10.01 15.68 13.47
N ARG A 13 -9.04 16.42 12.93
CA ARG A 13 -8.47 17.62 13.55
C ARG A 13 -9.32 18.86 13.24
N GLY A 14 -9.60 19.69 14.25
CA GLY A 14 -10.25 20.99 14.09
C GLY A 14 -11.79 20.91 14.04
N ARG A 15 -12.42 21.78 13.24
CA ARG A 15 -13.89 21.96 13.17
C ARG A 15 -14.63 20.76 12.55
N THR A 16 -13.92 19.86 11.90
CA THR A 16 -14.43 18.62 11.28
C THR A 16 -14.99 17.62 12.27
N LYS A 17 -14.61 17.69 13.56
CA LYS A 17 -15.15 16.81 14.61
C LYS A 17 -16.42 17.33 15.27
N ASN A 18 -16.69 18.64 15.15
CA ASN A 18 -17.82 19.32 15.82
C ASN A 18 -18.91 19.75 14.83
N CYS A 19 -18.56 20.10 13.59
CA CYS A 19 -19.51 20.61 12.60
C CYS A 19 -19.95 19.50 11.64
N ILE A 20 -21.21 19.06 11.72
CA ILE A 20 -21.77 17.94 10.94
C ILE A 20 -21.61 18.14 9.43
N ARG A 21 -21.85 19.35 8.90
CA ARG A 21 -21.72 19.63 7.46
C ARG A 21 -20.32 19.32 6.94
N ILE A 22 -19.28 19.81 7.63
CA ILE A 22 -17.88 19.61 7.25
C ILE A 22 -17.44 18.16 7.53
N ALA A 23 -17.94 17.56 8.62
CA ALA A 23 -17.66 16.17 8.97
C ALA A 23 -18.09 15.21 7.85
N ARG A 24 -19.29 15.41 7.28
CA ARG A 24 -19.84 14.55 6.21
C ARG A 24 -18.94 14.49 4.98
N GLU A 25 -18.57 15.66 4.44
CA GLU A 25 -17.70 15.75 3.27
C GLU A 25 -16.33 15.11 3.50
N ARG A 26 -15.78 15.25 4.71
CA ARG A 26 -14.46 14.71 5.07
C ARG A 26 -14.49 13.22 5.31
N VAL A 27 -15.52 12.70 5.98
CA VAL A 27 -15.72 11.26 6.19
C VAL A 27 -15.90 10.55 4.86
N GLU A 28 -16.68 11.12 3.93
CA GLU A 28 -16.87 10.55 2.60
C GLU A 28 -15.56 10.44 1.81
N LYS A 29 -14.78 11.53 1.75
CA LYS A 29 -13.45 11.52 1.12
C LYS A 29 -12.50 10.52 1.77
N ALA A 30 -12.51 10.43 3.11
CA ALA A 30 -11.67 9.49 3.84
C ALA A 30 -12.01 8.02 3.53
N LEU A 31 -13.30 7.70 3.38
CA LEU A 31 -13.74 6.36 2.99
C LEU A 31 -13.30 6.00 1.56
N GLN A 32 -13.40 6.94 0.63
CA GLN A 32 -12.92 6.77 -0.74
C GLN A 32 -11.41 6.53 -0.79
N TYR A 33 -10.62 7.32 -0.06
CA TYR A 33 -9.17 7.13 0.04
C TYR A 33 -8.82 5.80 0.69
N SER A 34 -9.49 5.42 1.79
CA SER A 34 -9.26 4.12 2.44
C SER A 34 -9.45 2.94 1.47
N TYR A 35 -10.46 3.01 0.60
CA TYR A 35 -10.68 1.98 -0.42
C TYR A 35 -9.56 1.95 -1.49
N LYS A 36 -9.14 3.13 -1.98
CA LYS A 36 -8.05 3.26 -2.94
C LYS A 36 -6.72 2.79 -2.36
N ASP A 37 -6.41 3.20 -1.14
CA ASP A 37 -5.14 2.90 -0.46
C ASP A 37 -5.00 1.41 -0.15
N ARG A 38 -6.10 0.70 0.15
CA ARG A 38 -6.07 -0.77 0.28
C ARG A 38 -5.62 -1.47 -1.01
N ARG A 39 -6.00 -0.95 -2.18
CA ARG A 39 -5.53 -1.49 -3.47
C ARG A 39 -4.08 -1.10 -3.74
N ASN A 40 -3.73 0.16 -3.45
CA ASN A 40 -2.38 0.70 -3.69
C ASN A 40 -1.31 0.14 -2.75
N LYS A 41 -1.67 -0.29 -1.53
CA LYS A 41 -0.74 -0.86 -0.54
C LYS A 41 0.11 -2.00 -1.11
N LYS A 42 -0.45 -2.84 -1.99
CA LYS A 42 0.31 -3.91 -2.66
C LYS A 42 1.42 -3.37 -3.59
N ARG A 43 1.15 -2.25 -4.27
CA ARG A 43 2.11 -1.57 -5.14
C ARG A 43 3.20 -0.88 -4.32
N ASP A 44 2.83 -0.15 -3.29
CA ASP A 44 3.78 0.60 -2.46
C ASP A 44 4.74 -0.34 -1.73
N MET A 45 4.24 -1.48 -1.24
CA MET A 45 5.07 -2.52 -0.63
C MET A 45 6.05 -3.14 -1.63
N ARG A 46 5.65 -3.32 -2.90
CA ARG A 46 6.54 -3.81 -3.96
C ARG A 46 7.64 -2.80 -4.26
N SER A 47 7.31 -1.51 -4.37
CA SER A 47 8.29 -0.46 -4.58
C SER A 47 9.28 -0.37 -3.41
N LEU A 48 8.78 -0.44 -2.16
CA LEU A 48 9.63 -0.46 -0.97
C LEU A 48 10.56 -1.68 -0.93
N TRP A 49 10.06 -2.85 -1.34
CA TRP A 49 10.87 -4.07 -1.42
C TRP A 49 12.01 -3.94 -2.44
N ILE A 50 11.72 -3.36 -3.60
CA ILE A 50 12.71 -3.06 -4.63
C ILE A 50 13.77 -2.10 -4.09
N GLU A 51 13.36 -1.03 -3.41
CA GLU A 51 14.27 -0.06 -2.82
C GLU A 51 15.17 -0.67 -1.74
N LYS A 52 14.61 -1.50 -0.86
CA LYS A 52 15.37 -2.23 0.17
C LYS A 52 16.40 -3.18 -0.42
N ILE A 53 16.04 -3.94 -1.45
CA ILE A 53 16.99 -4.81 -2.15
C ILE A 53 18.08 -3.97 -2.82
N ASN A 54 17.70 -2.89 -3.51
CA ASN A 54 18.63 -2.01 -4.19
C ASN A 54 19.65 -1.38 -3.22
N ALA A 55 19.21 -1.02 -2.01
CA ALA A 55 20.10 -0.53 -0.95
C ALA A 55 21.09 -1.62 -0.48
N GLY A 56 20.63 -2.86 -0.30
CA GLY A 56 21.49 -4.00 0.06
C GLY A 56 22.52 -4.34 -1.03
N THR A 57 22.11 -4.33 -2.29
CA THR A 57 23.00 -4.67 -3.41
C THR A 57 24.11 -3.65 -3.65
N ARG A 58 23.86 -2.37 -3.33
CA ARG A 58 24.89 -1.32 -3.39
C ARG A 58 26.09 -1.61 -2.48
N ILE A 59 25.86 -2.27 -1.34
CA ILE A 59 26.91 -2.65 -0.39
C ILE A 59 27.76 -3.80 -0.95
N HIS A 60 27.15 -4.68 -1.76
CA HIS A 60 27.78 -5.90 -2.27
C HIS A 60 28.31 -5.78 -3.70
N GLY A 61 28.21 -4.62 -4.36
CA GLY A 61 28.74 -4.39 -5.71
C GLY A 61 28.02 -5.14 -6.84
N VAL A 62 26.94 -5.87 -6.54
CA VAL A 62 26.15 -6.65 -7.50
C VAL A 62 25.02 -5.79 -8.09
N SER A 63 24.86 -5.82 -9.41
CA SER A 63 23.81 -5.06 -10.10
C SER A 63 22.43 -5.69 -9.91
N PHE A 64 21.45 -4.88 -9.49
CA PHE A 64 20.04 -5.21 -9.25
C PHE A 64 19.37 -6.04 -10.38
N GLN A 65 19.79 -5.81 -11.62
CA GLN A 65 19.33 -6.54 -12.82
C GLN A 65 19.49 -8.07 -12.71
N ILE A 66 20.58 -8.54 -12.09
CA ILE A 66 20.94 -9.97 -12.06
C ILE A 66 20.03 -10.74 -11.08
N ILE A 67 19.68 -10.13 -9.95
CA ILE A 67 18.84 -10.75 -8.92
C ILE A 67 17.39 -10.92 -9.43
N ILE A 68 16.88 -9.95 -10.20
CA ILE A 68 15.54 -10.03 -10.78
C ILE A 68 15.43 -11.10 -11.86
N LEU A 69 16.46 -11.25 -12.69
CA LEU A 69 16.50 -12.30 -13.71
C LEU A 69 16.49 -13.69 -13.06
N LEU A 70 17.27 -13.86 -11.99
CA LEU A 70 17.34 -15.12 -11.24
C LEU A 70 16.01 -15.47 -10.57
N LEU A 71 15.31 -14.48 -10.01
CA LEU A 71 14.03 -14.67 -9.32
C LEU A 71 12.90 -15.03 -10.29
N LEU A 72 12.85 -14.41 -11.47
CA LEU A 72 11.88 -14.78 -12.53
C LEU A 72 12.12 -16.20 -13.06
N PHE A 73 13.38 -16.60 -13.18
CA PHE A 73 13.75 -17.97 -13.59
C PHE A 73 13.32 -18.99 -12.54
N PHE A 74 13.55 -18.70 -11.25
CA PHE A 74 13.18 -19.58 -10.15
C PHE A 74 11.66 -19.77 -10.01
N THR A 75 10.87 -18.69 -10.16
CA THR A 75 9.40 -18.79 -10.10
C THR A 75 8.81 -19.58 -11.27
N ASN A 76 9.38 -19.47 -12.48
CA ASN A 76 8.92 -20.24 -13.64
C ASN A 76 9.34 -21.71 -13.54
N ALA A 77 10.55 -22.00 -13.05
CA ALA A 77 11.02 -23.37 -12.83
C ALA A 77 10.16 -24.12 -11.80
N GLN A 78 9.71 -23.46 -10.73
CA GLN A 78 8.86 -24.08 -9.71
C GLN A 78 7.42 -24.34 -10.21
N LEU A 79 6.90 -23.52 -11.13
CA LEU A 79 5.60 -23.75 -11.77
C LEU A 79 5.63 -24.94 -12.76
N LEU A 80 6.74 -25.16 -13.46
CA LEU A 80 6.94 -26.30 -14.36
C LEU A 80 7.10 -27.63 -13.61
N GLY A 81 7.64 -27.61 -12.39
CA GLY A 81 7.81 -28.80 -11.55
C GLY A 81 6.52 -29.33 -10.91
N SER A 82 5.48 -28.49 -10.77
CA SER A 82 4.19 -28.87 -10.15
C SER A 82 3.14 -29.35 -11.16
N LEU A 83 3.49 -29.38 -12.45
CA LEU A 83 2.63 -29.78 -13.58
C LEU A 83 3.02 -31.15 -14.18
N LYS A 84 3.89 -31.91 -13.51
CA LYS A 84 4.21 -33.31 -13.79
C LYS A 84 3.79 -34.19 -12.64
#